data_AF-A0A0V1IR23-F1
#
_entry.id   AF-A0A0V1IR23-F1
#
_cell.length_a   1.000
_cell.length_b   1.000
_cell.length_c   1.000
_cell.angle_alpha   90.00
_cell.angle_beta   90.00
_cell.angle_gamma   90.00
#
_symmetry.space_group_name_H-M   'P 1'
#
loop_
_entity.id
_entity.type
_entity.pdbx_description
1 polymer ?
#
loop_
_entity_poly.entity_id
_entity_poly.type
_entity_poly.pdbx_seq_one_letter_code
_entity_poly.pdbx_strand_id
1 'polypeptide(L)'
;MGCKTVEDGKWIVGSFVEEGFDKNNMVALQWDPSSMRICNEFIDKIIQLETVIDGIVHNDSVVNWPTFLLTEDNNEFTWQANVLVQVLLTERLMPLLEKSKSARVLLVSSRVHRLVKQFNLKKIDNDYNEKNYQPLNAHAASRFAQVLYAVGRARSLRNENTVTLNVCNPGMTFDQILHHLPLISALPARYILYPLLWYISKTEEDAIQTPLYCMLSSDIEGITGCYFADMQVEGLSDAVVNYDLQDELVACCMLKCGFKRNSDGKWIYTPKECN
;
A
#
# COMPACT_ATOMS: atom_id res chain seq x y z
N MET A 1 7.32 8.72 -10.06
CA MET A 1 7.79 8.05 -8.83
C MET A 1 7.64 9.02 -7.66
N GLY A 2 7.02 8.57 -6.56
CA GLY A 2 6.98 9.32 -5.30
C GLY A 2 8.22 9.04 -4.48
N CYS A 3 8.88 10.10 -3.98
CA CYS A 3 10.09 10.01 -3.16
C CYS A 3 9.96 10.92 -1.95
N LYS A 4 10.55 10.53 -0.81
CA LYS A 4 10.47 11.34 0.42
C LYS A 4 10.92 12.78 0.21
N THR A 5 12.00 12.95 -0.54
CA THR A 5 12.47 14.25 -1.02
C THR A 5 12.62 14.24 -2.53
N VAL A 6 12.57 15.43 -3.14
CA VAL A 6 12.78 15.58 -4.59
C VAL A 6 14.23 15.27 -4.95
N GLU A 7 15.16 15.56 -4.03
CA GLU A 7 16.59 15.31 -4.15
C GLU A 7 16.89 13.81 -4.25
N ASP A 8 16.31 12.99 -3.37
CA ASP A 8 16.42 11.53 -3.42
C ASP A 8 15.92 11.00 -4.77
N GLY A 9 14.77 11.52 -5.22
CA GLY A 9 14.20 11.13 -6.50
C GLY A 9 15.06 11.52 -7.69
N LYS A 10 15.70 12.71 -7.67
CA LYS A 10 16.66 13.12 -8.71
C LYS A 10 17.88 12.22 -8.75
N TRP A 11 18.37 11.79 -7.58
CA TRP A 11 19.50 10.87 -7.49
C TRP A 11 19.15 9.48 -8.06
N ILE A 12 17.98 8.94 -7.73
CA ILE A 12 17.49 7.66 -8.29
C ILE A 12 17.36 7.76 -9.82
N VAL A 13 16.73 8.83 -10.32
CA VAL A 13 16.60 9.06 -11.77
C VAL A 13 17.97 9.17 -12.44
N GLY A 14 18.94 9.83 -11.80
CA GLY A 14 20.32 9.91 -12.30
C GLY A 14 20.96 8.53 -12.46
N SER A 15 20.76 7.65 -11.47
CA SER A 15 21.31 6.29 -11.49
C SER A 15 20.74 5.45 -12.64
N PHE A 16 19.42 5.53 -12.90
CA PHE A 16 18.82 4.88 -14.06
C PHE A 16 19.32 5.46 -15.39
N VAL A 17 19.56 6.77 -15.47
CA VAL A 17 20.11 7.37 -16.68
C VAL A 17 21.53 6.85 -16.96
N GLU A 18 22.34 6.64 -15.92
CA GLU A 18 23.67 6.02 -16.05
C GLU A 18 23.60 4.57 -16.56
N GLU A 19 22.53 3.84 -16.21
CA GLU A 19 22.22 2.50 -16.74
C GLU A 19 21.65 2.51 -18.17
N GLY A 20 21.41 3.69 -18.76
CA GLY A 20 20.95 3.85 -20.14
C GLY A 20 19.44 4.06 -20.31
N PHE A 21 18.69 4.30 -19.23
CA PHE A 21 17.26 4.62 -19.30
C PHE A 21 17.03 6.08 -19.72
N ASP A 22 15.96 6.34 -20.47
CA ASP A 22 15.59 7.69 -20.88
C ASP A 22 15.00 8.48 -19.70
N LYS A 23 15.69 9.57 -19.33
CA LYS A 23 15.27 10.51 -18.30
C LYS A 23 13.86 11.05 -18.50
N ASN A 24 13.44 11.26 -19.76
CA ASN A 24 12.15 11.87 -20.07
C ASN A 24 10.97 10.97 -19.69
N ASN A 25 11.21 9.67 -19.50
CA ASN A 25 10.19 8.71 -19.05
C ASN A 25 10.08 8.62 -17.52
N MET A 26 10.84 9.43 -16.77
CA MET A 26 10.91 9.37 -15.32
C MET A 26 10.73 10.74 -14.68
N VAL A 27 9.64 10.89 -13.92
CA VAL A 27 9.37 12.10 -13.12
C VAL A 27 9.39 11.74 -11.64
N ALA A 28 10.26 12.41 -10.88
CA ALA A 28 10.31 12.32 -9.43
C ALA A 28 9.48 13.45 -8.80
N LEU A 29 8.58 13.09 -7.88
CA LEU A 29 7.73 14.02 -7.15
C LEU A 29 7.85 13.74 -5.64
N GLN A 30 7.69 14.78 -4.82
CA GLN A 30 7.71 14.64 -3.37
C GLN A 30 6.52 13.82 -2.88
N TRP A 31 6.76 12.89 -1.96
CA TRP A 31 5.78 12.00 -1.36
C TRP A 31 6.13 11.77 0.11
N ASP A 32 5.22 12.14 1.02
CA ASP A 32 5.35 11.82 2.43
C ASP A 32 4.02 11.26 2.96
N PRO A 33 3.96 9.95 3.26
CA PRO A 33 2.73 9.30 3.68
C PRO A 33 2.27 9.73 5.09
N SER A 34 3.07 10.53 5.81
CA SER A 34 2.72 11.10 7.13
C SER A 34 1.94 12.42 7.05
N SER A 35 1.78 13.00 5.84
CA SER A 35 1.06 14.26 5.61
C SER A 35 0.06 14.15 4.46
N MET A 36 -1.24 14.27 4.74
CA MET A 36 -2.26 14.27 3.69
C MET A 36 -2.14 15.49 2.77
N ARG A 37 -1.59 16.61 3.25
CA ARG A 37 -1.34 17.78 2.42
C ARG A 37 -0.32 17.45 1.32
N ILE A 38 0.83 16.88 1.69
CA ILE A 38 1.88 16.48 0.71
C ILE A 38 1.33 15.40 -0.24
N CYS A 39 0.56 14.43 0.28
CA CYS A 39 -0.07 13.43 -0.57
C CYS A 39 -1.04 14.04 -1.60
N ASN A 40 -1.81 15.05 -1.21
CA ASN A 40 -2.71 15.74 -2.14
C ASN A 40 -1.95 16.57 -3.18
N GLU A 41 -0.89 17.27 -2.80
CA GLU A 41 -0.01 17.99 -3.73
C GLU A 41 0.62 17.04 -4.77
N PHE A 42 1.05 15.85 -4.34
CA PHE A 42 1.55 14.80 -5.22
C PHE A 42 0.49 14.33 -6.23
N ILE A 43 -0.72 14.04 -5.75
CA ILE A 43 -1.84 13.59 -6.60
C ILE A 43 -2.25 14.69 -7.58
N ASP A 44 -2.37 15.93 -7.13
CA ASP A 44 -2.70 17.09 -7.97
C ASP A 44 -1.68 17.26 -9.08
N LYS A 45 -0.40 17.05 -8.77
CA LYS A 45 0.67 17.13 -9.76
C LYS A 45 0.55 16.02 -10.82
N ILE A 46 0.20 14.80 -10.43
CA ILE A 46 -0.08 13.71 -11.39
C ILE A 46 -1.27 14.06 -12.29
N ILE A 47 -2.37 14.55 -11.71
CA ILE A 47 -3.58 14.94 -12.47
C ILE A 47 -3.26 16.05 -13.48
N GLN A 48 -2.31 16.93 -13.19
CA GLN A 48 -1.85 17.96 -14.12
C GLN A 48 -0.94 17.44 -15.24
N LEU A 49 -0.12 16.43 -14.94
CA LEU A 49 0.89 15.91 -15.87
C LEU A 49 0.32 14.84 -16.80
N GLU A 50 -0.63 14.04 -16.30
CA GLU A 50 -1.10 12.84 -16.99
C GLU A 50 -2.58 12.93 -17.34
N THR A 51 -2.93 12.34 -18.48
CA THR A 51 -4.34 12.25 -18.92
C THR A 51 -4.94 10.87 -18.67
N VAL A 52 -4.10 9.84 -18.58
CA VAL A 52 -4.42 8.42 -18.39
C VAL A 52 -3.37 7.81 -17.47
N ILE A 53 -3.77 6.86 -16.62
CA ILE A 53 -2.84 6.07 -15.80
C ILE A 53 -3.09 4.59 -16.09
N ASP A 54 -2.06 3.87 -16.53
CA ASP A 54 -2.15 2.43 -16.80
C ASP A 54 -1.90 1.58 -15.55
N GLY A 55 -1.21 2.13 -14.55
CA GLY A 55 -0.97 1.39 -13.34
C GLY A 55 -0.42 2.20 -12.17
N ILE A 56 -0.68 1.70 -10.97
CA ILE A 56 -0.20 2.26 -9.70
C ILE A 56 0.34 1.11 -8.85
N VAL A 57 1.56 1.26 -8.34
CA VAL A 57 2.16 0.34 -7.38
C VAL A 57 2.35 1.06 -6.05
N HIS A 58 1.55 0.69 -5.05
CA HIS A 58 1.71 1.14 -3.67
C HIS A 58 2.74 0.27 -2.97
N ASN A 59 4.01 0.66 -3.10
CA ASN A 59 5.14 -0.08 -2.54
C ASN A 59 5.57 0.41 -1.14
N ASP A 60 5.32 1.67 -0.83
CA ASP A 60 5.77 2.29 0.41
C ASP A 60 5.01 1.76 1.63
N SER A 61 5.72 1.62 2.75
CA SER A 61 5.10 1.26 4.03
C SER A 61 5.99 1.58 5.22
N VAL A 62 5.33 1.95 6.31
CA VAL A 62 5.87 1.96 7.67
C VAL A 62 5.76 0.57 8.28
N VAL A 63 6.88 0.06 8.80
CA VAL A 63 6.98 -1.26 9.44
C VAL A 63 7.35 -1.10 10.92
N ASN A 64 6.55 -1.67 11.82
CA ASN A 64 6.81 -1.75 13.26
C ASN A 64 7.27 -0.42 13.89
N TRP A 65 6.61 0.68 13.57
CA TRP A 65 6.90 1.98 14.20
C TRP A 65 6.83 1.86 15.72
N PRO A 66 7.79 2.39 16.50
CA PRO A 66 7.98 1.96 17.89
C PRO A 66 6.95 2.51 18.88
N THR A 67 6.35 3.68 18.61
CA THR A 67 5.48 4.39 19.56
C THR A 67 4.20 4.84 18.89
N PHE A 68 3.10 4.86 19.66
CA PHE A 68 1.87 5.49 19.18
C PHE A 68 2.11 6.98 18.96
N LEU A 69 1.71 7.49 17.81
CA LEU A 69 1.61 8.92 17.55
C LEU A 69 0.53 9.20 16.50
N LEU A 70 -0.06 10.38 16.60
CA LEU A 70 -0.99 10.89 15.62
C LEU A 70 -0.24 11.78 14.61
N THR A 71 -0.60 11.66 13.34
CA THR A 71 -0.16 12.59 12.29
C THR A 71 -0.75 13.98 12.50
N GLU A 72 -0.28 14.96 11.74
CA GLU A 72 -0.90 16.30 11.69
C GLU A 72 -2.39 16.24 11.26
N ASP A 73 -2.77 15.17 10.56
CA ASP A 73 -4.14 14.91 10.10
C ASP A 73 -5.00 14.17 11.14
N ASN A 74 -4.48 13.99 12.36
CA ASN A 74 -5.15 13.34 13.49
C ASN A 74 -5.56 11.89 13.23
N ASN A 75 -4.70 11.12 12.54
CA ASN A 75 -4.82 9.67 12.37
C ASN A 75 -3.61 8.96 12.99
N GLU A 76 -3.77 7.72 13.43
CA GLU A 76 -2.60 6.92 13.84
C GLU A 76 -1.58 6.82 12.69
N PHE A 77 -0.29 6.99 13.02
CA PHE A 77 0.78 7.11 12.03
C PHE A 77 0.87 5.94 11.06
N THR A 78 0.89 4.71 11.57
CA THR A 78 1.00 3.50 10.73
C THR A 78 -0.24 3.33 9.86
N TRP A 79 -1.41 3.61 10.43
CA TRP A 79 -2.70 3.56 9.75
C TRP A 79 -2.77 4.54 8.57
N GLN A 80 -2.39 5.79 8.82
CA GLN A 80 -2.36 6.78 7.76
C GLN A 80 -1.37 6.37 6.68
N ALA A 81 -0.12 6.10 7.08
CA ALA A 81 0.96 5.89 6.15
C ALA A 81 0.82 4.62 5.31
N ASN A 82 0.15 3.59 5.83
CA ASN A 82 -0.04 2.33 5.10
C ASN A 82 -1.42 2.21 4.46
N VAL A 83 -2.47 2.88 4.94
CA VAL A 83 -3.84 2.62 4.46
C VAL A 83 -4.45 3.87 3.87
N LEU A 84 -4.59 4.94 4.65
CA LEU A 84 -5.36 6.10 4.22
C LEU A 84 -4.75 6.79 2.99
N VAL A 85 -3.42 6.91 2.93
CA VAL A 85 -2.75 7.51 1.77
C VAL A 85 -2.91 6.68 0.51
N GLN A 86 -2.95 5.34 0.65
CA GLN A 86 -3.14 4.43 -0.49
C GLN A 86 -4.58 4.54 -1.03
N VAL A 87 -5.57 4.63 -0.14
CA VAL A 87 -6.97 4.88 -0.50
C VAL A 87 -7.11 6.26 -1.16
N LEU A 88 -6.55 7.31 -0.55
CA LEU A 88 -6.60 8.67 -1.09
C LEU A 88 -6.07 8.71 -2.52
N LEU A 89 -4.86 8.19 -2.75
CA LEU A 89 -4.22 8.23 -4.06
C LEU A 89 -4.97 7.39 -5.09
N THR A 90 -5.39 6.17 -4.74
CA THR A 90 -6.13 5.28 -5.65
C THR A 90 -7.45 5.92 -6.08
N GLU A 91 -8.23 6.44 -5.14
CA GLU A 91 -9.59 6.91 -5.42
C GLU A 91 -9.58 8.29 -6.07
N ARG A 92 -8.61 9.17 -5.75
CA ARG A 92 -8.48 10.46 -6.44
C ARG A 92 -7.98 10.29 -7.88
N LEU A 93 -7.17 9.28 -8.15
CA LEU A 93 -6.67 8.97 -9.51
C LEU A 93 -7.58 8.03 -10.29
N MET A 94 -8.67 7.54 -9.69
CA MET A 94 -9.66 6.68 -10.36
C MET A 94 -10.14 7.23 -11.71
N PRO A 95 -10.45 8.54 -11.88
CA PRO A 95 -10.88 9.07 -13.18
C PRO A 95 -9.83 8.99 -14.29
N LEU A 96 -8.53 8.90 -13.95
CA LEU A 96 -7.44 8.71 -14.91
C LEU A 96 -7.21 7.22 -15.20
N LEU A 97 -7.37 6.37 -14.18
CA LEU A 97 -7.31 4.90 -14.30
C LEU A 97 -8.42 4.38 -15.22
N GLU A 98 -9.66 4.88 -15.06
CA GLU A 98 -10.82 4.47 -15.85
C GLU A 98 -10.71 4.77 -17.36
N LYS A 99 -9.78 5.66 -17.75
CA LYS A 99 -9.50 5.94 -19.16
C LYS A 99 -8.54 4.93 -19.78
N SER A 100 -7.79 4.17 -18.98
CA SER A 100 -6.96 3.08 -19.47
C SER A 100 -7.83 1.88 -19.81
N LYS A 101 -7.43 1.11 -20.82
CA LYS A 101 -8.15 -0.10 -21.23
C LYS A 101 -8.00 -1.24 -20.21
N SER A 102 -6.91 -1.24 -19.46
CA SER A 102 -6.51 -2.36 -18.59
C SER A 102 -5.74 -1.86 -17.36
N ALA A 103 -6.23 -0.79 -16.72
CA ALA A 103 -5.56 -0.19 -15.56
C ALA A 103 -5.39 -1.18 -14.40
N ARG A 104 -4.20 -1.14 -13.76
CA ARG A 104 -3.87 -2.03 -12.65
C ARG A 104 -3.40 -1.28 -11.42
N VAL A 105 -4.10 -1.43 -10.31
CA VAL A 105 -3.68 -0.94 -9.00
C VAL A 105 -3.19 -2.12 -8.17
N LEU A 106 -1.96 -2.02 -7.68
CA LEU A 106 -1.33 -3.06 -6.88
C LEU A 106 -0.92 -2.52 -5.52
N LEU A 107 -1.38 -3.17 -4.45
CA LEU A 107 -0.92 -2.91 -3.09
C LEU A 107 0.15 -3.93 -2.71
N VAL A 108 1.37 -3.47 -2.39
CA VAL A 108 2.43 -4.35 -1.89
C VAL A 108 2.26 -4.50 -0.38
N SER A 109 1.77 -5.66 0.04
CA SER A 109 1.53 -6.03 1.44
C SER A 109 2.54 -7.09 1.90
N SER A 110 2.27 -7.75 3.03
CA SER A 110 3.07 -8.86 3.55
C SER A 110 2.21 -9.89 4.26
N ARG A 111 2.77 -11.05 4.62
CA ARG A 111 2.04 -12.13 5.31
C ARG A 111 1.63 -11.76 6.74
N VAL A 112 2.13 -10.65 7.30
CA VAL A 112 1.83 -10.21 8.67
C VAL A 112 0.35 -9.91 8.88
N HIS A 113 -0.40 -9.59 7.82
CA HIS A 113 -1.86 -9.41 7.88
C HIS A 113 -2.58 -10.67 8.40
N ARG A 114 -2.01 -11.86 8.19
CA ARG A 114 -2.57 -13.14 8.63
C ARG A 114 -2.52 -13.32 10.16
N LEU A 115 -1.77 -12.48 10.89
CA LEU A 115 -1.74 -12.49 12.35
C LEU A 115 -3.03 -11.89 12.97
N VAL A 116 -3.80 -11.13 12.19
CA VAL A 116 -5.03 -10.49 12.66
C VAL A 116 -6.16 -11.51 12.72
N LYS A 117 -6.58 -11.86 13.95
CA LYS A 117 -7.74 -12.73 14.21
C LYS A 117 -9.04 -11.96 14.40
N GLN A 118 -8.94 -10.74 14.93
CA GLN A 118 -10.04 -9.83 15.18
C GLN A 118 -9.59 -8.44 14.77
N PHE A 119 -10.44 -7.74 14.02
CA PHE A 119 -10.16 -6.39 13.56
C PHE A 119 -11.30 -5.47 13.99
N ASN A 120 -10.97 -4.35 14.61
CA ASN A 120 -11.95 -3.37 15.06
C ASN A 120 -11.52 -1.98 14.58
N LEU A 121 -12.23 -1.49 13.58
CA LEU A 121 -11.95 -0.22 12.92
C LEU A 121 -12.05 0.98 13.87
N LYS A 122 -12.94 0.94 14.87
CA LYS A 122 -13.17 2.03 15.82
C LYS A 122 -12.01 2.21 16.81
N LYS A 123 -11.16 1.19 16.93
CA LYS A 123 -10.03 1.16 17.86
C LYS A 123 -8.73 1.70 17.28
N ILE A 124 -8.66 1.89 15.96
CA ILE A 124 -7.41 2.25 15.28
C ILE A 124 -6.84 3.57 15.78
N ASP A 125 -7.67 4.62 15.84
CA ASP A 125 -7.23 5.95 16.30
C ASP A 125 -7.37 6.14 17.82
N ASN A 126 -8.09 5.25 18.53
CA ASN A 126 -8.56 5.52 19.89
C ASN A 126 -8.02 4.56 20.96
N ASP A 127 -7.59 3.34 20.62
CA ASP A 127 -7.40 2.27 21.63
C ASP A 127 -5.95 1.92 21.93
N TYR A 128 -5.01 2.78 21.50
CA TYR A 128 -3.64 2.70 21.95
C TYR A 128 -3.35 3.85 22.90
N ASN A 129 -3.84 3.73 24.13
CA ASN A 129 -3.18 4.41 25.24
C ASN A 129 -1.68 4.11 25.11
N GLU A 130 -0.79 5.11 25.12
CA GLU A 130 0.64 4.95 24.77
C GLU A 130 1.29 3.73 25.43
N LYS A 131 0.81 3.37 26.63
CA LYS A 131 1.24 2.23 27.43
C LYS A 131 0.95 0.83 26.85
N ASN A 132 0.01 0.71 25.91
CA ASN A 132 -0.45 -0.57 25.35
C ASN A 132 -0.20 -0.68 23.83
N TYR A 133 0.48 0.29 23.22
CA TYR A 133 0.81 0.24 21.80
C TYR A 133 1.74 -0.93 21.49
N GLN A 134 1.34 -1.76 20.53
CA GLN A 134 2.12 -2.91 20.07
C GLN A 134 2.46 -2.69 18.59
N PRO A 135 3.72 -2.33 18.26
CA PRO A 135 4.16 -2.02 16.89
C PRO A 135 3.77 -3.09 15.87
N LEU A 136 3.97 -4.37 16.23
CA LEU A 136 3.62 -5.49 15.37
C LEU A 136 2.11 -5.60 15.12
N ASN A 137 1.27 -5.32 16.12
CA ASN A 137 -0.18 -5.38 15.96
C ASN A 137 -0.69 -4.22 15.11
N ALA A 138 -0.15 -3.01 15.30
CA ALA A 138 -0.47 -1.86 14.46
C ALA A 138 -0.08 -2.11 13.00
N HIS A 139 1.13 -2.64 12.78
CA HIS A 139 1.58 -3.03 11.45
C HIS A 139 0.69 -4.13 10.84
N ALA A 140 0.42 -5.21 11.57
CA ALA A 140 -0.47 -6.29 11.14
C ALA A 140 -1.88 -5.80 10.77
N ALA A 141 -2.46 -4.94 11.61
CA ALA A 141 -3.77 -4.34 11.38
C ALA A 141 -3.78 -3.47 10.12
N SER A 142 -2.72 -2.68 9.87
CA SER A 142 -2.61 -1.87 8.65
C SER A 142 -2.52 -2.73 7.38
N ARG A 143 -1.75 -3.82 7.39
CA ARG A 143 -1.63 -4.74 6.25
C ARG A 143 -2.92 -5.53 6.02
N PHE A 144 -3.63 -5.88 7.09
CA PHE A 144 -4.95 -6.50 7.02
C PHE A 144 -5.99 -5.57 6.41
N ALA A 145 -6.00 -4.30 6.80
CA ALA A 145 -6.88 -3.30 6.21
C ALA A 145 -6.55 -3.02 4.74
N GLN A 146 -5.28 -3.00 4.33
CA GLN A 146 -4.92 -2.91 2.90
C GLN A 146 -5.58 -4.04 2.10
N VAL A 147 -5.51 -5.28 2.60
CA VAL A 147 -6.13 -6.45 1.95
C VAL A 147 -7.66 -6.31 1.91
N LEU A 148 -8.29 -5.96 3.04
CA LEU A 148 -9.73 -5.71 3.10
C LEU A 148 -10.18 -4.62 2.12
N TYR A 149 -9.46 -3.50 2.06
CA TYR A 149 -9.74 -2.41 1.14
C TYR A 149 -9.65 -2.88 -0.31
N ALA A 150 -8.57 -3.56 -0.70
CA ALA A 150 -8.40 -4.06 -2.05
C ALA A 150 -9.51 -5.02 -2.47
N VAL A 151 -9.82 -6.01 -1.63
CA VAL A 151 -10.86 -7.01 -1.92
C VAL A 151 -12.25 -6.38 -1.97
N GLY A 152 -12.58 -5.52 -1.00
CA GLY A 152 -13.86 -4.82 -0.94
C GLY A 152 -14.06 -3.88 -2.11
N ARG A 153 -13.06 -3.05 -2.42
CA ARG A 153 -13.15 -2.08 -3.51
C ARG A 153 -13.13 -2.74 -4.88
N ALA A 154 -12.34 -3.80 -5.06
CA ALA A 154 -12.34 -4.61 -6.28
C ALA A 154 -13.74 -5.17 -6.61
N ARG A 155 -14.51 -5.59 -5.59
CA ARG A 155 -15.89 -6.06 -5.78
C ARG A 155 -16.78 -5.00 -6.44
N SER A 156 -16.67 -3.75 -6.00
CA SER A 156 -17.44 -2.64 -6.59
C SER A 156 -16.95 -2.31 -8.00
N LEU A 157 -15.63 -2.31 -8.22
CA LEU A 157 -15.02 -2.00 -9.53
C LEU A 157 -15.39 -3.00 -10.63
N ARG A 158 -15.57 -4.30 -10.30
CA ARG A 158 -15.95 -5.35 -11.27
C ARG A 158 -17.18 -5.03 -12.12
N ASN A 159 -18.11 -4.24 -11.58
CA ASN A 159 -19.34 -3.87 -12.27
C ASN A 159 -19.29 -2.47 -12.89
N GLU A 160 -18.25 -1.69 -12.59
CA GLU A 160 -18.18 -0.26 -12.88
C GLU A 160 -17.19 0.06 -14.01
N ASN A 161 -16.03 -0.62 -14.07
CA ASN A 161 -14.97 -0.31 -15.02
C ASN A 161 -13.97 -1.48 -15.21
N THR A 162 -12.95 -1.27 -16.05
CA THR A 162 -11.87 -2.24 -16.36
C THR A 162 -10.71 -2.22 -15.38
N VAL A 163 -10.78 -1.40 -14.32
CA VAL A 163 -9.69 -1.22 -13.36
C VAL A 163 -9.61 -2.46 -12.46
N THR A 164 -8.41 -3.03 -12.37
CA THR A 164 -8.12 -4.12 -11.44
C THR A 164 -7.42 -3.59 -10.19
N LEU A 165 -7.75 -4.14 -9.03
CA LEU A 165 -7.14 -3.79 -7.75
C LEU A 165 -6.76 -5.08 -7.02
N ASN A 166 -5.46 -5.34 -6.91
CA ASN A 166 -4.92 -6.56 -6.32
C ASN A 166 -3.92 -6.25 -5.21
N VAL A 167 -3.60 -7.26 -4.43
CA VAL A 167 -2.55 -7.20 -3.41
C VAL A 167 -1.49 -8.23 -3.72
N CYS A 168 -0.22 -7.92 -3.49
CA CYS A 168 0.83 -8.94 -3.52
C CYS A 168 1.69 -8.94 -2.26
N ASN A 169 2.29 -10.08 -1.98
CA ASN A 169 3.41 -10.22 -1.07
C ASN A 169 4.66 -10.57 -1.87
N PRO A 170 5.70 -9.71 -1.85
CA PRO A 170 6.94 -9.98 -2.56
C PRO A 170 7.73 -11.13 -1.90
N GLY A 171 7.43 -11.45 -0.64
CA GLY A 171 8.23 -12.33 0.20
C GLY A 171 9.18 -11.52 1.08
N MET A 172 10.01 -12.20 1.86
CA MET A 172 10.98 -11.53 2.74
C MET A 172 12.37 -11.68 2.14
N THR A 173 13.06 -10.56 1.91
CA THR A 173 14.47 -10.58 1.55
C THR A 173 15.33 -10.84 2.78
N PHE A 174 16.56 -11.30 2.56
CA PHE A 174 17.50 -11.58 3.64
C PHE A 174 17.71 -10.38 4.58
N ASP A 175 17.88 -9.19 4.00
CA ASP A 175 18.12 -7.96 4.76
C ASP A 175 16.89 -7.54 5.58
N GLN A 176 15.68 -7.75 5.07
CA GLN A 176 14.44 -7.52 5.82
C GLN A 176 14.33 -8.47 7.02
N ILE A 177 14.70 -9.75 6.86
CA ILE A 177 14.69 -10.74 7.95
C ILE A 177 15.64 -10.30 9.06
N LEU A 178 16.86 -9.87 8.71
CA LEU A 178 17.85 -9.41 9.69
C LEU A 178 17.45 -8.11 10.39
N HIS A 179 16.79 -7.19 9.68
CA HIS A 179 16.34 -5.92 10.24
C HIS A 179 15.18 -6.07 11.23
N HIS A 180 14.25 -7.00 10.96
CA HIS A 180 13.02 -7.15 11.75
C HIS A 180 13.09 -8.19 12.87
N LEU A 181 14.13 -9.01 12.93
CA LEU A 181 14.32 -10.02 13.99
C LEU A 181 15.59 -9.70 14.82
N PRO A 182 15.50 -8.85 15.84
CA PRO A 182 16.67 -8.40 16.61
C PRO A 182 17.38 -9.52 17.38
N LEU A 183 16.69 -10.64 17.67
CA LEU A 183 17.33 -11.84 18.23
C LEU A 183 18.29 -12.51 17.24
N ILE A 184 18.04 -12.35 15.93
CA ILE A 184 18.88 -12.86 14.85
C ILE A 184 20.03 -11.91 14.55
N SER A 185 19.87 -10.60 14.80
CA SER A 185 20.95 -9.62 14.63
C SER A 185 22.03 -9.72 15.72
N ALA A 186 21.79 -10.46 16.81
CA ALA A 186 22.81 -10.81 17.79
C ALA A 186 23.89 -11.69 17.14
N LEU A 187 25.16 -11.25 17.22
CA LEU A 187 26.29 -11.84 16.48
C LEU A 187 26.38 -13.37 16.53
N PRO A 188 26.24 -14.07 17.67
CA PRO A 188 26.35 -15.53 17.70
C PRO A 188 25.18 -16.22 16.97
N ALA A 189 23.96 -15.72 17.17
CA ALA A 189 22.76 -16.26 16.54
C ALA A 189 22.75 -16.02 15.02
N ARG A 190 23.28 -14.87 14.57
CA ARG A 190 23.41 -14.53 13.15
C ARG A 190 24.22 -15.56 12.39
N TYR A 191 25.42 -15.93 12.87
CA TYR A 191 26.29 -16.89 12.17
C TYR A 191 25.73 -18.31 12.18
N ILE A 192 25.05 -18.71 13.25
CA ILE A 192 24.43 -20.04 13.37
C ILE A 192 23.23 -20.16 12.43
N LEU A 193 22.39 -19.12 12.36
CA LEU A 193 21.18 -19.13 11.54
C LEU A 193 21.44 -18.72 10.08
N TYR A 194 22.59 -18.12 9.76
CA TYR A 194 22.92 -17.63 8.42
C TYR A 194 22.63 -18.61 7.28
N PRO A 195 23.13 -19.87 7.28
CA PRO A 195 22.88 -20.78 6.15
C PRO A 195 21.39 -21.13 5.99
N LEU A 196 20.64 -21.20 7.10
CA LEU A 196 19.19 -21.41 7.06
C LEU A 196 18.47 -20.17 6.54
N LEU A 197 18.82 -18.99 7.06
CA LEU A 197 18.20 -17.72 6.70
C LEU A 197 18.46 -17.37 5.23
N TRP A 198 19.67 -17.57 4.76
CA TRP A 198 20.04 -17.40 3.36
C TRP A 198 19.22 -18.35 2.47
N TYR A 199 19.07 -19.62 2.86
CA TYR A 199 18.30 -20.61 2.10
C TYR A 199 16.80 -20.31 2.02
N ILE A 200 16.20 -19.73 3.07
CA ILE A 200 14.76 -19.42 3.11
C ILE A 200 14.43 -17.99 2.68
N SER A 201 15.43 -17.12 2.57
CA SER A 201 15.26 -15.73 2.15
C SER A 201 15.24 -15.60 0.64
N LYS A 202 14.47 -14.62 0.15
CA LYS A 202 14.50 -14.23 -1.25
C LYS A 202 15.63 -13.25 -1.55
N THR A 203 16.13 -13.27 -2.79
CA THR A 203 16.90 -12.14 -3.34
C THR A 203 15.97 -10.97 -3.65
N GLU A 204 16.53 -9.79 -3.91
CA GLU A 204 15.75 -8.65 -4.39
C GLU A 204 15.09 -8.94 -5.75
N GLU A 205 15.82 -9.64 -6.63
CA GLU A 205 15.32 -10.10 -7.94
C GLU A 205 14.14 -11.07 -7.80
N ASP A 206 14.18 -11.98 -6.82
CA ASP A 206 13.06 -12.88 -6.53
C ASP A 206 11.86 -12.13 -5.93
N ALA A 207 12.13 -11.14 -5.08
CA ALA A 207 11.10 -10.37 -4.40
C ALA A 207 10.30 -9.48 -5.37
N ILE A 208 10.95 -8.93 -6.41
CA ILE A 208 10.31 -8.07 -7.39
C ILE A 208 9.45 -8.84 -8.42
N GLN A 209 9.66 -10.16 -8.57
CA GLN A 209 8.91 -10.98 -9.54
C GLN A 209 7.40 -10.94 -9.34
N THR A 210 6.91 -11.05 -8.10
CA THR A 210 5.46 -11.05 -7.86
C THR A 210 4.81 -9.69 -8.16
N PRO A 211 5.38 -8.55 -7.72
CA PRO A 211 4.91 -7.25 -8.17
C PRO A 211 4.92 -7.06 -9.70
N LEU A 212 5.99 -7.47 -10.38
CA LEU A 212 6.08 -7.36 -11.84
C LEU A 212 5.06 -8.24 -12.55
N TYR A 213 4.89 -9.48 -12.10
CA TYR A 213 3.85 -10.38 -12.59
C TYR A 213 2.46 -9.75 -12.48
N CYS A 214 2.15 -9.18 -11.30
CA CYS A 214 0.88 -8.47 -11.06
C CYS A 214 0.67 -7.27 -12.00
N MET A 215 1.73 -6.53 -12.31
CA MET A 215 1.61 -5.31 -13.13
C MET A 215 1.65 -5.59 -14.64
N LEU A 216 2.37 -6.62 -15.09
CA LEU A 216 2.73 -6.75 -16.50
C LEU A 216 2.20 -8.03 -17.17
N SER A 217 1.87 -9.09 -16.41
CA SER A 217 1.47 -10.37 -17.02
C SER A 217 0.09 -10.29 -17.66
N SER A 218 -0.07 -10.85 -18.87
CA SER A 218 -1.37 -11.04 -19.52
C SER A 218 -2.22 -12.13 -18.86
N ASP A 219 -1.61 -13.06 -18.12
CA ASP A 219 -2.30 -14.21 -17.53
C ASP A 219 -3.35 -13.82 -16.47
N ILE A 220 -3.22 -12.61 -15.94
CA ILE A 220 -4.07 -12.07 -14.89
C ILE A 220 -4.91 -10.87 -15.35
N GLU A 221 -5.04 -10.68 -16.65
CA GLU A 221 -5.89 -9.63 -17.21
C GLU A 221 -7.34 -9.81 -16.72
N GLY A 222 -7.93 -8.73 -16.20
CA GLY A 222 -9.27 -8.74 -15.60
C GLY A 222 -9.37 -9.41 -14.22
N ILE A 223 -8.30 -10.03 -13.71
CA ILE A 223 -8.29 -10.58 -12.35
C ILE A 223 -8.17 -9.43 -11.35
N THR A 224 -9.09 -9.36 -10.39
CA THR A 224 -9.17 -8.27 -9.40
C THR A 224 -9.64 -8.79 -8.04
N GLY A 225 -9.20 -8.15 -6.95
CA GLY A 225 -9.54 -8.54 -5.57
C GLY A 225 -8.82 -9.79 -5.09
N CYS A 226 -7.66 -10.11 -5.68
CA CYS A 226 -6.85 -11.27 -5.32
C CYS A 226 -5.62 -10.87 -4.49
N TYR A 227 -5.16 -11.80 -3.65
CA TYR A 227 -3.89 -11.71 -2.95
C TYR A 227 -2.89 -12.66 -3.63
N PHE A 228 -1.77 -12.12 -4.10
CA PHE A 228 -0.73 -12.88 -4.79
C PHE A 228 0.49 -13.10 -3.91
N ALA A 229 1.06 -14.29 -3.97
CA ALA A 229 2.41 -14.58 -3.49
C ALA A 229 3.04 -15.59 -4.44
N ASP A 230 4.33 -15.44 -4.70
CA ASP A 230 5.06 -16.35 -5.60
C ASP A 230 4.39 -16.48 -6.99
N MET A 231 3.88 -15.34 -7.50
CA MET A 231 3.13 -15.24 -8.76
C MET A 231 1.84 -16.09 -8.82
N GLN A 232 1.32 -16.54 -7.68
CA GLN A 232 0.09 -17.33 -7.58
C GLN A 232 -0.93 -16.67 -6.68
N VAL A 233 -2.21 -16.90 -6.97
CA VAL A 233 -3.31 -16.48 -6.09
C VAL A 233 -3.29 -17.34 -4.83
N GLU A 234 -3.15 -16.71 -3.67
CA GLU A 234 -3.31 -17.39 -2.38
C GLU A 234 -4.70 -17.16 -1.78
N GLY A 235 -5.13 -18.11 -0.94
CA GLY A 235 -6.36 -17.99 -0.18
C GLY A 235 -6.31 -16.86 0.84
N LEU A 236 -7.40 -16.09 0.88
CA LEU A 236 -7.69 -15.07 1.90
C LEU A 236 -8.11 -15.73 3.21
N SER A 237 -7.90 -15.06 4.34
CA SER A 237 -8.45 -15.51 5.63
C SER A 237 -9.94 -15.20 5.72
N ASP A 238 -10.69 -15.98 6.50
CA ASP A 238 -12.14 -15.75 6.71
C ASP A 238 -12.44 -14.34 7.23
N ALA A 239 -11.53 -13.78 8.03
CA ALA A 239 -11.65 -12.41 8.53
C ALA A 239 -11.58 -11.36 7.40
N VAL A 240 -10.84 -11.64 6.32
CA VAL A 240 -10.83 -10.79 5.12
C VAL A 240 -12.12 -10.99 4.32
N VAL A 241 -12.65 -12.21 4.22
CA VAL A 241 -13.89 -12.54 3.48
C VAL A 241 -15.15 -12.16 4.27
N ASN A 242 -15.11 -11.03 4.97
CA ASN A 242 -16.26 -10.44 5.66
C ASN A 242 -16.72 -9.19 4.87
N TYR A 243 -17.84 -9.32 4.16
CA TYR A 243 -18.32 -8.28 3.25
C TYR A 243 -18.77 -6.99 3.96
N ASP A 244 -19.41 -7.12 5.13
CA ASP A 244 -19.82 -5.97 5.93
C ASP A 244 -18.60 -5.19 6.42
N LEU A 245 -17.57 -5.91 6.88
CA LEU A 245 -16.33 -5.29 7.34
C LEU A 245 -15.55 -4.62 6.20
N GLN A 246 -15.54 -5.23 5.01
CA GLN A 246 -14.97 -4.62 3.81
C GLN A 246 -15.67 -3.29 3.48
N ASP A 247 -17.01 -3.27 3.47
CA ASP A 247 -17.79 -2.08 3.14
C ASP A 247 -17.64 -0.99 4.22
N GLU A 248 -17.63 -1.36 5.50
CA GLU A 248 -17.38 -0.45 6.62
C GLU A 248 -15.99 0.17 6.52
N LEU A 249 -14.96 -0.64 6.22
CA LEU A 249 -13.59 -0.18 6.06
C LEU A 249 -13.47 0.80 4.90
N VAL A 250 -13.98 0.42 3.71
CA VAL A 250 -13.93 1.27 2.51
C VAL A 250 -14.62 2.61 2.82
N ALA A 251 -15.83 2.58 3.38
CA ALA A 251 -16.56 3.81 3.70
C ALA A 251 -15.81 4.69 4.71
N CYS A 252 -15.24 4.10 5.76
CA CYS A 252 -14.45 4.82 6.77
C CYS A 252 -13.21 5.48 6.15
N CYS A 253 -12.44 4.75 5.35
CA CYS A 253 -11.26 5.28 4.68
C CYS A 253 -11.64 6.42 3.72
N MET A 254 -12.69 6.23 2.89
CA MET A 254 -13.19 7.26 1.99
C MET A 254 -13.55 8.55 2.74
N LEU A 255 -14.31 8.45 3.84
CA LEU A 255 -14.67 9.61 4.66
C LEU A 255 -13.45 10.30 5.29
N LYS A 256 -12.50 9.53 5.83
CA LYS A 256 -11.26 10.08 6.42
C LYS A 256 -10.39 10.81 5.38
N CYS A 257 -10.37 10.30 4.16
CA CYS A 257 -9.68 10.89 3.01
C CYS A 257 -10.43 12.07 2.36
N GLY A 258 -11.56 12.52 2.90
CA GLY A 258 -12.29 13.69 2.38
C GLY A 258 -13.30 13.40 1.27
N PHE A 259 -13.65 12.12 1.03
CA PHE A 259 -14.72 11.79 0.11
C PHE A 259 -16.08 11.85 0.80
N LYS A 260 -17.10 12.24 0.04
CA LYS A 260 -18.51 12.22 0.45
C LYS A 260 -19.34 11.54 -0.63
N ARG A 261 -20.47 10.94 -0.25
CA ARG A 261 -21.43 10.43 -1.23
C ARG A 261 -22.32 11.57 -1.73
N ASN A 262 -22.51 11.65 -3.05
CA ASN A 262 -23.50 12.53 -3.65
C ASN A 262 -24.93 11.95 -3.54
N SER A 263 -25.92 12.64 -4.10
CA SER A 263 -27.31 12.19 -4.15
C SER A 263 -27.49 10.82 -4.82
N ASP A 264 -26.60 10.47 -5.75
CA ASP A 264 -26.63 9.21 -6.50
C ASP A 264 -25.83 8.09 -5.80
N GLY A 265 -25.31 8.35 -4.60
CA GLY A 265 -24.50 7.41 -3.83
C GLY A 265 -23.06 7.25 -4.30
N LYS A 266 -22.60 8.02 -5.29
CA LYS A 266 -21.22 8.00 -5.79
C LYS A 266 -20.30 8.81 -4.90
N TRP A 267 -19.07 8.33 -4.73
CA TRP A 267 -18.04 9.04 -3.98
C TRP A 267 -17.49 10.22 -4.78
N ILE A 268 -17.46 11.40 -4.15
CA ILE A 268 -16.87 12.62 -4.70
C ILE A 268 -15.84 13.14 -3.70
N TYR A 269 -14.64 13.43 -4.19
CA TYR A 269 -13.59 14.05 -3.39
C TYR A 269 -13.98 15.51 -3.10
N THR A 270 -14.01 15.86 -1.81
CA THR A 270 -14.20 17.24 -1.37
C THR A 270 -12.96 17.62 -0.56
N PRO A 271 -12.10 18.55 -1.03
CA PRO A 271 -10.97 19.01 -0.24
C PRO A 271 -11.47 19.46 1.14
N LYS A 272 -10.82 18.99 2.21
CA LYS A 272 -11.07 19.57 3.54
C LYS A 272 -10.64 21.04 3.45
N GLU A 273 -11.54 21.96 3.76
CA GLU A 273 -11.16 23.37 3.92
C GLU A 273 -10.08 23.43 5.00
N CYS A 274 -8.90 23.94 4.66
CA CYS A 274 -7.87 24.24 5.64
C CYS A 274 -8.41 25.37 6.52
N ASN A 275 -8.80 25.05 7.75
CA ASN A 275 -9.01 26.05 8.80
C ASN A 275 -7.67 26.42 9.43
#